data_AF-A0A7J9KXM6-F1
#
_entry.id   AF-A0A7J9KXM6-F1
#
_cell.length_a   1.000
_cell.length_b   1.000
_cell.length_c   1.000
_cell.angle_alpha   90.00
_cell.angle_beta   90.00
_cell.angle_gamma   90.00
#
_symmetry.space_group_name_H-M   'P 1'
#
loop_
_entity.id
_entity.type
_entity.pdbx_description
1 polymer ?
#
loop_
_entity_poly.entity_id
_entity_poly.type
_entity_poly.pdbx_seq_one_letter_code
_entity_poly.pdbx_strand_id
1 'polypeptide(L)'
;MCVCVCYEPTGPPTSKDKEKAQSMLNQFITLKAEEKKKPKECNPFLAFECHGLVKANKWRQQIMRKINHKVTKIQNKGLGEHRLCDLNDKINKLIRQKVTFGTTYR
;
A
#
# COMPACT_ATOMS: atom_id res chain seq x y z
N MET A 1 -46.02 -22.35 3.92
CA MET A 1 -44.95 -22.59 4.92
C MET A 1 -43.69 -22.99 4.17
N CYS A 2 -42.66 -22.15 4.18
CA CYS A 2 -41.35 -22.48 3.60
C CYS A 2 -40.52 -23.11 4.71
N VAL A 3 -40.27 -24.41 4.64
CA VAL A 3 -39.44 -25.11 5.62
C VAL A 3 -37.99 -24.96 5.17
N CYS A 4 -37.21 -24.16 5.90
CA CYS A 4 -35.76 -24.16 5.76
C CYS A 4 -35.25 -25.54 6.19
N VAL A 5 -34.93 -26.40 5.23
CA VAL A 5 -34.21 -27.65 5.52
C VAL A 5 -32.77 -27.26 5.80
N CYS A 6 -32.40 -27.23 7.08
CA CYS A 6 -31.01 -27.19 7.50
C CYS A 6 -30.36 -28.52 7.11
N TYR A 7 -29.59 -28.53 6.03
CA TYR A 7 -28.77 -29.69 5.67
C TYR A 7 -27.61 -29.79 6.67
N GLU A 8 -27.70 -30.74 7.60
CA GLU A 8 -26.59 -31.10 8.46
C GLU A 8 -25.67 -32.08 7.71
N PRO A 9 -24.41 -31.73 7.41
CA PRO A 9 -23.50 -32.62 6.70
C PRO A 9 -23.15 -33.82 7.58
N THR A 10 -23.62 -35.01 7.19
CA THR A 10 -23.33 -36.28 7.87
C THR A 10 -21.97 -36.82 7.45
N GLY A 11 -20.87 -36.27 7.99
CA GLY A 11 -19.53 -36.82 7.76
C GLY A 11 -18.39 -35.96 8.29
N PRO A 12 -17.21 -36.55 8.58
CA PRO A 12 -16.04 -35.78 8.99
C PRO A 12 -15.59 -34.85 7.85
N PRO A 13 -15.17 -33.61 8.17
CA PRO A 13 -14.81 -32.62 7.15
C PRO A 13 -13.66 -33.12 6.29
N THR A 14 -13.83 -33.05 4.98
CA THR A 14 -12.81 -33.47 4.01
C THR A 14 -11.64 -32.48 4.01
N SER A 15 -10.50 -32.87 3.42
CA SER A 15 -9.35 -31.97 3.27
C SER A 15 -9.71 -30.65 2.57
N LYS A 16 -10.59 -30.71 1.56
CA LYS A 16 -11.06 -29.55 0.80
C LYS A 16 -11.95 -28.63 1.64
N ASP A 17 -12.79 -29.20 2.52
CA ASP A 17 -13.65 -28.42 3.41
C ASP A 17 -12.81 -27.68 4.46
N LYS A 18 -11.76 -28.33 4.97
CA LYS A 18 -10.79 -27.73 5.89
C LYS A 18 -10.01 -26.60 5.23
N GLU A 19 -9.52 -26.79 4.00
CA GLU A 19 -8.84 -25.73 3.23
C GLU A 19 -9.76 -24.54 2.95
N LYS A 20 -11.03 -24.79 2.63
CA LYS A 20 -12.02 -23.73 2.40
C LYS A 20 -12.32 -22.95 3.69
N ALA A 21 -12.50 -23.64 4.82
CA ALA A 21 -12.67 -23.01 6.12
C ALA A 21 -11.43 -22.19 6.53
N GLN A 22 -10.23 -22.73 6.30
CA GLN A 22 -8.97 -22.04 6.55
C GLN A 22 -8.80 -20.80 5.67
N SER A 23 -9.16 -20.90 4.39
CA SER A 23 -9.12 -19.78 3.45
C SER A 23 -10.07 -18.64 3.87
N MET A 24 -11.31 -18.98 4.23
CA MET A 24 -12.29 -18.02 4.74
C MET A 24 -11.80 -17.35 6.04
N LEU A 25 -11.19 -18.12 6.95
CA LEU A 25 -10.61 -17.59 8.17
C LEU A 25 -9.43 -16.63 7.89
N ASN A 26 -8.55 -17.00 6.96
CA ASN A 26 -7.40 -16.18 6.57
C ASN A 26 -7.84 -14.86 5.92
N GLN A 27 -8.88 -14.91 5.08
CA GLN A 27 -9.49 -13.71 4.50
C GLN A 27 -10.07 -12.81 5.60
N PHE A 28 -10.80 -13.37 6.57
CA PHE A 28 -11.36 -12.62 7.69
C PHE A 28 -10.29 -11.96 8.57
N ILE A 29 -9.21 -12.67 8.90
CA ILE A 29 -8.07 -12.13 9.66
C ILE A 29 -7.43 -10.96 8.90
N THR A 30 -7.26 -11.11 7.58
CA THR A 30 -6.68 -10.06 6.72
C THR A 30 -7.56 -8.82 6.71
N LEU A 31 -8.87 -8.98 6.53
CA LEU A 31 -9.84 -7.88 6.55
C LEU A 31 -9.85 -7.16 7.91
N LYS A 32 -9.86 -7.91 9.02
CA LYS A 32 -9.78 -7.34 10.38
C LYS A 32 -8.46 -6.60 10.63
N ALA A 33 -7.36 -7.09 10.07
CA ALA A 33 -6.07 -6.41 10.13
C ALA A 33 -6.05 -5.13 9.28
N GLU A 34 -6.77 -5.10 8.17
CA GLU A 34 -6.94 -3.93 7.32
C GLU A 34 -7.87 -2.88 7.94
N GLU A 35 -8.96 -3.28 8.60
CA GLU A 35 -9.82 -2.38 9.37
C GLU A 35 -9.07 -1.66 10.51
N LYS A 36 -8.12 -2.36 11.15
CA LYS A 36 -7.27 -1.76 12.19
C LYS A 36 -6.19 -0.82 11.62
N LYS A 37 -5.89 -0.89 10.32
CA LYS A 37 -4.96 0.05 9.71
C LYS A 37 -5.69 1.38 9.54
N LYS A 38 -5.11 2.43 10.12
CA LYS A 38 -5.51 3.81 9.82
C LYS A 38 -5.55 4.00 8.30
N PRO A 39 -6.52 4.78 7.77
CA PRO A 39 -6.58 5.06 6.34
C PRO A 39 -5.20 5.46 5.86
N LYS A 40 -4.77 4.94 4.70
CA LYS A 40 -3.49 5.30 4.10
C LYS A 40 -3.52 6.81 3.88
N GLU A 41 -2.93 7.56 4.81
CA GLU A 41 -2.80 9.00 4.69
C GLU A 41 -2.14 9.24 3.33
N CYS A 42 -2.87 9.89 2.42
CA CYS A 42 -2.29 10.33 1.17
C CYS A 42 -1.34 11.47 1.49
N ASN A 43 -0.16 11.43 0.88
CA ASN A 43 0.81 12.49 1.06
C ASN A 43 0.17 13.81 0.61
N PRO A 44 0.09 14.82 1.49
CA PRO A 44 -0.42 16.12 1.08
C PRO A 44 0.44 16.66 -0.06
N PHE A 45 -0.22 17.27 -1.05
CA PHE A 45 0.46 17.86 -2.20
C PHE A 45 1.31 19.07 -1.79
N LEU A 46 0.89 19.76 -0.73
CA LEU A 46 1.51 20.97 -0.20
C LEU A 46 2.26 20.66 1.10
N ALA A 47 3.53 21.05 1.17
CA ALA A 47 4.35 20.85 2.36
C ALA A 47 3.89 21.67 3.57
N PHE A 48 3.12 22.73 3.32
CA PHE A 48 2.57 23.63 4.33
C PHE A 48 1.47 23.00 5.19
N GLU A 49 0.75 22.00 4.68
CA GLU A 49 -0.32 21.32 5.41
C GLU A 49 0.22 20.32 6.47
N CYS A 50 1.54 20.08 6.49
CA CYS A 50 2.18 19.11 7.38
C CYS A 50 2.54 19.70 8.75
N HIS A 51 1.56 19.97 9.61
CA HIS A 51 1.85 20.43 10.97
C HIS A 51 2.51 19.32 11.82
N GLY A 52 3.84 19.39 11.97
CA GLY A 52 4.63 18.59 12.93
C GLY A 52 5.81 17.81 12.35
N LEU A 53 6.93 17.80 13.09
CA LEU A 53 8.20 17.18 12.72
C LEU A 53 8.08 15.66 12.47
N VAL A 54 7.31 14.95 13.30
CA VAL A 54 7.14 13.49 13.20
C VAL A 54 6.43 13.11 11.90
N LYS A 55 5.38 13.84 11.51
CA LYS A 55 4.67 13.64 10.25
C LYS A 55 5.59 13.97 9.08
N ALA A 56 6.31 15.10 9.12
CA ALA A 56 7.26 15.49 8.08
C ALA A 56 8.34 14.42 7.85
N ASN A 57 8.91 13.83 8.92
CA ASN A 57 9.91 12.76 8.78
C ASN A 57 9.31 11.47 8.21
N LYS A 58 8.08 11.10 8.59
CA LYS A 58 7.34 9.97 7.99
C LYS A 58 7.14 10.18 6.49
N TRP A 59 6.74 11.38 6.07
CA TRP A 59 6.59 11.72 4.64
C TRP A 59 7.91 11.68 3.89
N ARG A 60 8.99 12.22 4.48
CA ARG A 60 10.33 12.14 3.93
C ARG A 60 10.75 10.70 3.65
N GLN A 61 10.51 9.79 4.59
CA GLN A 61 10.78 8.37 4.41
C GLN A 61 9.92 7.75 3.29
N GLN A 62 8.65 8.11 3.18
CA GLN A 62 7.79 7.63 2.10
C GLN A 62 8.25 8.13 0.72
N ILE A 63 8.66 9.39 0.60
CA ILE A 63 9.21 9.96 -0.65
C ILE A 63 10.48 9.19 -1.06
N MET A 64 11.38 8.91 -0.11
CA MET A 64 12.59 8.11 -0.39
C MET A 64 12.27 6.70 -0.89
N ARG A 65 11.28 6.03 -0.28
CA ARG A 65 10.83 4.71 -0.76
C ARG A 65 10.30 4.76 -2.19
N LYS A 66 9.53 5.80 -2.53
CA LYS A 66 9.02 6.02 -3.90
C LYS A 66 10.13 6.27 -4.91
N ILE A 67 11.16 7.03 -4.52
CA ILE A 67 12.36 7.27 -5.35
C ILE A 67 13.08 5.95 -5.60
N ASN A 68 13.41 5.19 -4.54
CA ASN A 68 14.10 3.91 -4.67
C ASN A 68 13.37 2.94 -5.60
N HIS A 69 12.04 2.82 -5.46
CA HIS A 69 11.26 1.97 -6.35
C HIS A 69 11.29 2.41 -7.82
N LYS A 70 11.34 3.72 -8.10
CA LYS A 70 11.50 4.23 -9.47
C LYS A 70 12.92 4.03 -10.01
N VAL A 71 13.93 4.15 -9.15
CA VAL A 71 15.33 3.86 -9.51
C VAL A 71 15.50 2.39 -9.89
N THR A 72 14.92 1.46 -9.11
CA THR A 72 14.91 0.03 -9.48
C THR A 72 14.21 -0.21 -10.82
N LYS A 73 13.15 0.54 -11.13
CA LYS A 73 12.53 0.48 -12.46
C LYS A 73 13.50 0.93 -13.54
N ILE A 74 14.15 2.08 -13.40
CA ILE A 74 15.13 2.58 -14.37
C ILE A 74 16.27 1.58 -14.62
N GLN A 75 16.69 0.83 -13.60
CA GLN A 75 17.72 -0.19 -13.72
C GLN A 75 17.32 -1.41 -14.59
N ASN A 76 16.04 -1.59 -14.90
CA ASN A 76 15.59 -2.64 -15.80
C ASN A 76 15.90 -2.25 -17.27
N LYS A 77 16.88 -2.93 -17.87
CA LYS A 77 17.41 -2.65 -19.23
C LYS A 77 16.40 -2.82 -20.38
N GLY A 78 15.19 -3.33 -20.12
CA GLY A 78 14.14 -3.55 -21.12
C GLY A 78 13.08 -2.45 -21.21
N LEU A 79 13.29 -1.29 -20.58
CA LEU A 79 12.37 -0.16 -20.64
C LEU A 79 12.68 0.73 -21.85
N GLY A 80 11.66 1.03 -22.66
CA GLY A 80 11.81 1.97 -23.77
C GLY A 80 12.08 3.41 -23.31
N GLU A 81 12.75 4.19 -24.17
CA GLU A 81 13.24 5.55 -23.91
C GLU A 81 12.16 6.49 -23.34
N HIS A 82 10.96 6.47 -23.93
CA HIS A 82 9.82 7.30 -23.48
C HIS A 82 9.49 7.06 -21.99
N ARG A 83 9.56 5.80 -21.55
CA ARG A 83 9.23 5.44 -20.18
C ARG A 83 10.35 5.82 -19.21
N LEU A 84 11.60 5.90 -19.68
CA LEU A 84 12.72 6.42 -18.91
C LEU A 84 12.58 7.92 -18.69
N CYS A 85 12.23 8.70 -19.72
CA CYS A 85 11.94 10.13 -19.60
C CYS A 85 10.82 10.39 -18.56
N ASP A 86 9.70 9.67 -18.68
CA ASP A 86 8.59 9.72 -17.74
C ASP A 86 9.01 9.41 -16.29
N LEU A 87 9.86 8.40 -16.11
CA LEU A 87 10.35 8.00 -14.79
C LEU A 87 11.29 9.05 -14.21
N ASN A 88 12.14 9.64 -15.05
CA ASN A 88 13.07 10.70 -14.68
C ASN A 88 12.33 11.96 -14.23
N ASP A 89 11.32 12.41 -14.98
CA ASP A 89 10.49 13.56 -14.59
C ASP A 89 9.75 13.33 -13.28
N LYS A 90 9.25 12.10 -13.08
CA LYS A 90 8.60 11.72 -11.82
C LYS A 90 9.59 11.71 -10.65
N ILE A 91 10.85 11.30 -10.87
CA ILE A 91 11.90 11.37 -9.83
C ILE A 91 12.24 12.83 -9.53
N ASN A 92 12.42 13.67 -10.55
CA ASN A 92 12.71 15.09 -10.39
C ASN A 92 11.61 15.81 -9.58
N LYS A 93 10.34 15.49 -9.82
CA LYS A 93 9.21 16.01 -9.01
C LYS A 93 9.30 15.58 -7.54
N LEU A 94 9.61 14.31 -7.26
CA LEU A 94 9.75 13.79 -5.89
C LEU A 94 10.94 14.41 -5.13
N ILE A 95 12.06 14.64 -5.81
CA ILE A 95 13.24 15.28 -5.21
C ILE A 95 12.93 16.73 -4.82
N ARG A 96 12.26 17.50 -5.68
CA ARG A 96 11.84 18.88 -5.36
C ARG A 96 10.95 18.91 -4.13
N GLN A 97 9.96 18.02 -4.06
CA GLN A 97 9.09 17.89 -2.88
C GLN A 97 9.91 17.61 -1.61
N LYS A 98 10.87 16.66 -1.64
CA LYS A 98 11.74 16.36 -0.50
C LYS A 98 12.48 17.61 0.01
N VAL A 99 13.04 18.42 -0.90
CA VAL A 99 13.76 19.64 -0.52
C VAL A 99 12.81 20.63 0.17
N THR A 100 11.62 20.85 -0.37
CA THR A 100 10.60 21.72 0.23
C THR A 100 10.26 21.29 1.66
N PHE A 101 10.01 19.99 1.90
CA PHE A 101 9.75 19.47 3.25
C PHE A 101 10.96 19.58 4.19
N GLY A 102 12.19 19.61 3.67
CA GLY A 102 13.41 19.72 4.47
C GLY A 102 13.77 21.15 4.85
N THR A 103 13.34 22.15 4.08
CA THR A 103 13.57 23.56 4.36
C THR A 103 12.51 24.17 5.26
N THR A 104 11.27 23.68 5.22
CA THR A 104 10.16 24.22 6.04
C THR A 104 10.19 23.76 7.51
N TYR A 105 10.86 22.64 7.82
CA TYR A 105 10.92 22.05 9.16
C TYR A 105 12.36 21.84 9.66
N ARG A 106 13.29 22.70 9.21
CA ARG A 106 14.68 22.71 9.72
C ARG A 106 14.72 23.37 11.09
#